data_AF-A0AAN8VIM0-F1
#
_entry.id   AF-A0AAN8VIM0-F1
#
_cell.length_a   1.000
_cell.length_b   1.000
_cell.length_c   1.000
_cell.angle_alpha   90.00
_cell.angle_beta   90.00
_cell.angle_gamma   90.00
#
_symmetry.space_group_name_H-M   'P 1'
#
loop_
_entity.id
_entity.type
_entity.pdbx_description
1 polymer ?
#
loop_
_entity_poly.entity_id
_entity_poly.type
_entity_poly.pdbx_seq_one_letter_code
_entity_poly.pdbx_strand_id
1 'polypeptide(L)'
;MEKRTLSSSALHLKISIPNPNPPTIPESKSSLSSPPTPSSLPTSDQSDTYLSDPEHQIRKSKASPRLNRWSRARAIRSGRRLDRHVQRVDPGSPVQMADSLLSPSTPEGVEVEDEIAVGGKSIYMVSDRTGWTAEHSVNAALGQFEHCLVDRACAVNTQLFPGVDSLERLLEVIKQAAKEGAMLVYTLADTSMAESARQACRHWGIPSTDVLGPITEAIASHLGVSLSGLPCGASGRSYALTDEYFRRIDAIEFTIKQDDGALPQNLYKADIILAGVSRTGKTPLSIYLAQKGYKVANVPIVMGVELPKTLFEIDQEKVFGMTINPVVLQTIRRARAKTLGLKKEARTNYSEMDYVREELDFAGKIFAQNPVWPVIEVTGKAMEEIAAVVLRLYHDRKQKSWMSRISRRY
;
A
#
# COMPACT_ATOMS: atom_id res chain seq x y z
N MET A 1 -50.03 17.64 -37.26
CA MET A 1 -50.74 18.55 -38.19
C MET A 1 -51.81 19.23 -37.33
N GLU A 2 -51.94 20.55 -37.22
CA GLU A 2 -51.40 21.66 -38.03
C GLU A 2 -50.75 22.80 -37.21
N LYS A 3 -50.43 23.91 -37.89
CA LYS A 3 -49.52 24.98 -37.48
C LYS A 3 -50.18 26.04 -36.57
N ARG A 4 -49.38 26.52 -35.62
CA ARG A 4 -49.09 27.94 -35.27
C ARG A 4 -50.16 29.00 -35.64
N THR A 5 -50.57 29.79 -34.65
CA THR A 5 -50.08 31.18 -34.44
C THR A 5 -50.68 31.77 -33.17
N LEU A 6 -49.89 32.50 -32.39
CA LEU A 6 -50.32 33.73 -31.71
C LEU A 6 -49.08 34.56 -31.31
N SER A 7 -49.27 35.87 -31.17
CA SER A 7 -48.21 36.88 -31.22
C SER A 7 -48.07 37.64 -29.91
N SER A 8 -46.83 38.09 -29.65
CA SER A 8 -46.44 39.29 -28.91
C SER A 8 -47.25 39.75 -27.68
N SER A 9 -46.58 39.79 -26.53
CA SER A 9 -46.67 40.94 -25.62
C SER A 9 -45.35 41.12 -24.88
N ALA A 10 -44.76 42.30 -25.01
CA ALA A 10 -43.47 42.64 -24.42
C ALA A 10 -43.65 43.28 -23.03
N LEU A 11 -42.80 42.90 -22.08
CA LEU A 11 -42.58 43.67 -20.85
C LEU A 11 -41.08 43.94 -20.69
N HIS A 12 -40.69 45.17 -21.00
CA HIS A 12 -39.34 45.68 -20.75
C HIS A 12 -39.17 45.96 -19.24
N LEU A 13 -38.42 45.11 -18.55
CA LEU A 13 -37.82 45.45 -17.25
C LEU A 13 -36.38 45.92 -17.47
N LYS A 14 -36.18 47.24 -17.48
CA LYS A 14 -34.86 47.85 -17.37
C LYS A 14 -34.39 47.75 -15.92
N ILE A 15 -33.32 47.02 -15.65
CA ILE A 15 -32.57 47.12 -14.40
C ILE A 15 -31.14 47.52 -14.77
N SER A 16 -30.74 48.72 -14.35
CA SER A 16 -29.41 49.28 -14.61
C SER A 16 -28.36 48.63 -13.72
N ILE A 17 -27.26 48.18 -14.33
CA ILE A 17 -26.08 47.67 -13.61
C ILE A 17 -25.10 48.83 -13.41
N PRO A 18 -24.68 49.16 -12.17
CA PRO A 18 -23.59 50.10 -11.94
C PRO A 18 -22.22 49.40 -12.14
N ASN A 19 -21.33 50.08 -12.87
CA ASN A 19 -20.00 49.59 -13.22
C ASN A 19 -18.93 50.13 -12.23
N PRO A 20 -18.17 49.29 -11.51
CA PRO A 20 -17.07 49.74 -10.66
C PRO A 20 -15.73 49.76 -11.42
N ASN A 21 -15.19 50.98 -11.65
CA ASN A 21 -13.83 51.19 -12.16
C ASN A 21 -12.75 50.79 -11.12
N PRO A 22 -11.53 50.43 -11.56
CA PRO A 22 -10.44 50.02 -10.67
C PRO A 22 -9.79 51.21 -9.94
N PRO A 23 -9.27 51.02 -8.70
CA PRO A 23 -8.54 52.06 -7.98
C PRO A 23 -7.08 52.18 -8.46
N THR A 24 -6.67 53.42 -8.75
CA THR A 24 -5.29 53.82 -9.09
C THR A 24 -4.36 53.92 -7.88
N ILE A 25 -3.07 53.69 -8.13
CA ILE A 25 -1.94 53.83 -7.20
C ILE A 25 -1.65 55.32 -6.89
N PRO A 26 -1.27 55.67 -5.65
CA PRO A 26 -0.48 56.86 -5.35
C PRO A 26 0.99 56.51 -5.05
N GLU A 27 1.93 57.17 -5.74
CA GLU A 27 3.35 57.14 -5.38
C GLU A 27 3.66 58.15 -4.26
N SER A 28 4.54 57.80 -3.32
CA SER A 28 5.32 58.78 -2.55
C SER A 28 6.67 58.20 -2.12
N LYS A 29 7.74 58.96 -2.39
CA LYS A 29 9.15 58.57 -2.22
C LYS A 29 9.62 58.73 -0.77
N SER A 30 10.51 57.84 -0.28
CA SER A 30 11.70 58.24 0.50
C SER A 30 12.68 57.09 0.82
N SER A 31 13.96 57.32 0.50
CA SER A 31 15.20 56.87 1.19
C SER A 31 15.45 55.39 1.57
N LEU A 32 16.55 54.85 1.03
CA LEU A 32 17.22 53.62 1.48
C LEU A 32 17.76 53.76 2.91
N SER A 33 17.70 52.69 3.70
CA SER A 33 18.83 52.24 4.56
C SER A 33 18.61 50.80 5.05
N SER A 34 19.69 50.02 5.09
CA SER A 34 19.71 48.59 5.46
C SER A 34 20.36 48.38 6.85
N PRO A 35 19.79 47.53 7.73
CA PRO A 35 20.44 47.12 8.98
C PRO A 35 21.30 45.84 8.82
N PRO A 36 22.21 45.52 9.79
CA PRO A 36 23.48 44.88 9.46
C PRO A 36 23.64 43.39 9.85
N THR A 37 24.71 42.79 9.29
CA THR A 37 25.34 41.52 9.70
C THR A 37 26.09 41.59 11.04
N PRO A 38 26.27 40.46 11.75
CA PRO A 38 27.30 40.30 12.79
C PRO A 38 28.67 39.89 12.22
N SER A 39 29.73 40.45 12.83
CA SER A 39 31.19 40.23 12.67
C SER A 39 31.67 38.82 13.07
N SER A 40 32.52 38.12 12.29
CA SER A 40 34.01 38.08 12.30
C SER A 40 34.64 37.49 13.59
N LEU A 41 35.53 36.48 13.58
CA LEU A 41 36.94 36.35 13.11
C LEU A 41 37.44 34.90 13.42
N PRO A 42 38.68 34.44 13.07
CA PRO A 42 39.63 34.86 12.03
C PRO A 42 40.15 33.69 11.13
N THR A 43 41.12 34.01 10.27
CA THR A 43 41.82 33.25 9.23
C THR A 43 42.87 32.22 9.69
N SER A 44 43.13 31.20 8.86
CA SER A 44 44.50 30.70 8.56
C SER A 44 44.59 30.10 7.15
N ASP A 45 45.77 30.18 6.54
CA ASP A 45 46.00 30.07 5.10
C ASP A 45 46.13 28.66 4.46
N GLN A 46 46.17 28.71 3.14
CA GLN A 46 46.69 27.74 2.14
C GLN A 46 48.16 27.33 2.43
N SER A 47 48.80 26.29 1.87
CA SER A 47 48.45 25.19 0.95
C SER A 47 49.53 24.07 1.05
N ASP A 48 49.36 23.02 0.24
CA ASP A 48 50.41 22.18 -0.38
C ASP A 48 50.42 20.66 -0.07
N THR A 49 49.74 19.94 -0.98
CA THR A 49 50.23 18.85 -1.84
C THR A 49 51.19 17.76 -1.29
N TYR A 50 50.80 16.51 -1.62
CA TYR A 50 51.59 15.27 -1.82
C TYR A 50 51.46 14.13 -0.79
N LEU A 51 51.43 12.92 -1.38
CA LEU A 51 51.64 11.56 -0.86
C LEU A 51 50.49 10.75 -0.20
N SER A 52 50.02 9.78 -1.01
CA SER A 52 49.81 8.34 -0.71
C SER A 52 48.73 7.88 0.29
N ASP A 53 47.82 7.02 -0.22
CA ASP A 53 47.04 6.04 0.53
C ASP A 53 47.91 5.21 1.48
N PRO A 54 47.33 4.79 2.63
CA PRO A 54 47.17 3.34 2.80
C PRO A 54 45.81 2.90 3.38
N GLU A 55 45.25 1.87 2.73
CA GLU A 55 44.32 0.84 3.20
C GLU A 55 43.58 1.03 4.55
N HIS A 56 42.25 1.18 4.47
CA HIS A 56 41.35 1.12 5.62
C HIS A 56 41.33 -0.28 6.28
N GLN A 57 42.11 -0.46 7.35
CA GLN A 57 41.96 -1.62 8.24
C GLN A 57 40.63 -1.57 9.00
N ILE A 58 39.69 -2.46 8.63
CA ILE A 58 38.39 -2.60 9.32
C ILE A 58 38.60 -3.19 10.73
N ARG A 59 38.57 -2.33 11.76
CA ARG A 59 38.53 -2.73 13.17
C ARG A 59 37.24 -3.50 13.48
N LYS A 60 37.32 -4.83 13.59
CA LYS A 60 36.22 -5.70 14.05
C LYS A 60 35.87 -5.40 15.52
N SER A 61 34.82 -4.60 15.74
CA SER A 61 34.27 -4.37 17.08
C SER A 61 33.64 -5.64 17.65
N LYS A 62 34.11 -6.10 18.81
CA LYS A 62 33.55 -7.26 19.51
C LYS A 62 32.16 -6.91 20.05
N ALA A 63 31.11 -7.43 19.42
CA ALA A 63 29.73 -7.24 19.87
C ALA A 63 29.49 -7.83 21.27
N SER A 64 28.72 -7.13 22.11
CA SER A 64 28.48 -7.53 23.50
C SER A 64 27.67 -8.85 23.61
N PRO A 65 27.81 -9.62 24.71
CA PRO A 65 27.08 -10.89 24.87
C PRO A 65 25.56 -10.78 24.77
N ARG A 66 24.99 -9.60 25.06
CA ARG A 66 23.56 -9.32 24.90
C ARG A 66 23.13 -9.26 23.42
N LEU A 67 23.94 -8.69 22.53
CA LEU A 67 23.61 -8.57 21.09
C LEU A 67 23.51 -9.95 20.41
N ASN A 68 24.34 -10.92 20.81
CA ASN A 68 24.30 -12.30 20.30
C ASN A 68 23.04 -13.10 20.71
N ARG A 69 22.27 -12.62 21.70
CA ARG A 69 20.94 -13.20 22.01
C ARG A 69 19.85 -12.67 21.07
N TRP A 70 19.99 -11.42 20.62
CA TRP A 70 19.02 -10.70 19.79
C TRP A 70 19.20 -10.96 18.28
N SER A 71 20.39 -11.33 17.82
CA SER A 71 20.58 -11.88 16.47
C SER A 71 19.87 -13.23 16.31
N ARG A 72 20.03 -14.13 17.29
CA ARG A 72 19.35 -15.44 17.34
C ARG A 72 17.83 -15.33 17.40
N ALA A 73 17.28 -14.39 18.20
CA ALA A 73 15.84 -14.15 18.25
C ALA A 73 15.25 -13.64 16.93
N ARG A 74 16.01 -12.86 16.15
CA ARG A 74 15.58 -12.35 14.83
C ARG A 74 15.66 -13.39 13.72
N ALA A 75 16.68 -14.25 13.70
CA ALA A 75 16.79 -15.36 12.74
C ALA A 75 15.59 -16.33 12.82
N ILE A 76 15.05 -16.55 14.02
CA ILE A 76 13.89 -17.42 14.24
C ILE A 76 12.57 -16.79 13.74
N ARG A 77 12.50 -15.46 13.58
CA ARG A 77 11.30 -14.77 13.04
C ARG A 77 11.28 -14.69 11.52
N SER A 78 12.44 -14.75 10.84
CA SER A 78 12.56 -14.53 9.38
C SER A 78 12.67 -15.80 8.53
N GLY A 79 12.68 -17.00 9.13
CA GLY A 79 12.68 -18.27 8.40
C GLY A 79 13.96 -18.58 7.61
N ARG A 80 14.99 -17.73 7.65
CA ARG A 80 16.28 -17.99 6.99
C ARG A 80 17.04 -19.10 7.71
N ARG A 81 17.39 -20.16 6.97
CA ARG A 81 18.46 -21.09 7.38
C ARG A 81 19.77 -20.29 7.53
N LEU A 82 20.49 -20.58 8.61
CA LEU A 82 21.90 -20.21 8.75
C LEU A 82 22.71 -21.37 8.17
N ASP A 83 23.07 -21.28 6.89
CA ASP A 83 24.00 -22.24 6.31
C ASP A 83 25.37 -22.07 6.95
N ARG A 84 25.77 -23.09 7.70
CA ARG A 84 27.05 -23.14 8.39
C ARG A 84 28.07 -23.77 7.46
N HIS A 85 28.77 -22.94 6.69
CA HIS A 85 30.00 -23.37 6.00
C HIS A 85 30.94 -24.03 7.00
N VAL A 86 31.28 -25.29 6.75
CA VAL A 86 32.40 -25.99 7.38
C VAL A 86 33.34 -26.36 6.25
N GLN A 87 34.47 -25.66 6.16
CA GLN A 87 35.56 -26.06 5.27
C GLN A 87 36.23 -27.32 5.82
N ARG A 88 36.45 -28.30 4.94
CA ARG A 88 37.47 -29.35 5.08
C ARG A 88 38.17 -29.54 3.73
N VAL A 89 39.46 -29.82 3.82
CA VAL A 89 40.54 -29.80 2.81
C VAL A 89 41.58 -30.78 3.35
N ASP A 90 42.21 -31.69 2.62
CA ASP A 90 42.23 -32.02 1.16
C ASP A 90 42.50 -33.56 1.03
N PRO A 91 43.14 -34.15 -0.01
CA PRO A 91 43.21 -33.89 -1.47
C PRO A 91 42.92 -35.17 -2.32
N GLY A 92 42.92 -35.09 -3.66
CA GLY A 92 43.12 -36.28 -4.53
C GLY A 92 42.50 -36.27 -5.94
N SER A 93 43.34 -36.16 -6.97
CA SER A 93 43.05 -36.22 -8.43
C SER A 93 42.80 -37.67 -8.94
N PRO A 94 42.48 -37.97 -10.25
CA PRO A 94 42.48 -37.07 -11.41
C PRO A 94 41.35 -37.19 -12.47
N VAL A 95 41.37 -36.16 -13.32
CA VAL A 95 40.84 -35.99 -14.69
C VAL A 95 40.75 -37.25 -15.57
N GLN A 96 39.65 -37.36 -16.35
CA GLN A 96 39.68 -37.81 -17.76
C GLN A 96 38.71 -36.96 -18.60
N MET A 97 39.13 -36.58 -19.81
CA MET A 97 38.29 -35.97 -20.85
C MET A 97 38.25 -36.90 -22.07
N ALA A 98 37.15 -36.90 -22.81
CA ALA A 98 37.09 -37.40 -24.19
C ALA A 98 35.97 -36.69 -24.96
N ASP A 99 36.32 -36.12 -26.12
CA ASP A 99 35.36 -35.63 -27.12
C ASP A 99 34.64 -36.79 -27.83
N SER A 100 33.44 -36.54 -28.34
CA SER A 100 32.95 -37.12 -29.60
C SER A 100 31.68 -36.41 -30.10
N LEU A 101 31.63 -36.14 -31.40
CA LEU A 101 30.53 -35.44 -32.09
C LEU A 101 29.53 -36.43 -32.74
N LEU A 102 28.43 -35.87 -33.23
CA LEU A 102 27.45 -36.39 -34.19
C LEU A 102 26.22 -37.14 -33.65
N SER A 103 25.11 -36.88 -34.34
CA SER A 103 23.72 -37.26 -34.09
C SER A 103 23.16 -37.99 -35.33
N PRO A 104 21.86 -38.32 -35.44
CA PRO A 104 20.83 -38.59 -34.43
C PRO A 104 20.23 -40.02 -34.58
N SER A 105 19.42 -40.47 -33.61
CA SER A 105 18.39 -41.49 -33.86
C SER A 105 17.11 -41.21 -33.07
N THR A 106 15.97 -41.49 -33.69
CA THR A 106 14.62 -41.25 -33.19
C THR A 106 14.24 -42.17 -32.03
N PRO A 107 13.40 -41.67 -31.11
CA PRO A 107 12.42 -42.51 -30.46
C PRO A 107 10.98 -42.04 -30.73
N GLU A 108 10.21 -43.04 -31.14
CA GLU A 108 8.77 -43.27 -31.04
C GLU A 108 7.96 -42.38 -30.08
N GLY A 109 6.82 -41.90 -30.58
CA GLY A 109 5.51 -42.04 -29.94
C GLY A 109 5.37 -41.72 -28.46
N VAL A 110 5.09 -40.45 -28.16
CA VAL A 110 4.17 -40.10 -27.07
C VAL A 110 3.07 -39.24 -27.68
N GLU A 111 1.84 -39.77 -27.70
CA GLU A 111 0.65 -38.97 -27.96
C GLU A 111 0.48 -38.02 -26.78
N VAL A 112 0.92 -36.78 -26.95
CA VAL A 112 0.56 -35.69 -26.04
C VAL A 112 -0.87 -35.33 -26.40
N GLU A 113 -1.80 -35.65 -25.50
CA GLU A 113 -3.16 -35.12 -25.57
C GLU A 113 -3.06 -33.59 -25.64
N ASP A 114 -3.58 -32.98 -26.70
CA ASP A 114 -3.70 -31.53 -26.81
C ASP A 114 -4.68 -31.04 -25.72
N GLU A 115 -4.16 -30.76 -24.53
CA GLU A 115 -4.83 -29.85 -23.59
C GLU A 115 -5.06 -28.54 -24.34
N ILE A 116 -6.30 -28.31 -24.74
CA ILE A 116 -6.72 -27.07 -25.39
C ILE A 116 -6.38 -25.94 -24.43
N ALA A 117 -5.27 -25.26 -24.72
CA ALA A 117 -4.85 -24.07 -24.01
C ALA A 117 -5.86 -22.96 -24.29
N VAL A 118 -6.91 -22.90 -23.46
CA VAL A 118 -7.92 -21.84 -23.48
C VAL A 118 -7.21 -20.53 -23.18
N GLY A 119 -6.82 -19.82 -24.24
CA GLY A 119 -6.07 -18.58 -24.16
C GLY A 119 -6.84 -17.55 -23.35
N GLY A 120 -6.37 -17.29 -22.12
CA GLY A 120 -7.00 -16.33 -21.22
C GLY A 120 -7.03 -14.93 -21.82
N LYS A 121 -8.14 -14.22 -21.65
CA LYS A 121 -8.34 -12.87 -22.21
C LYS A 121 -7.39 -11.88 -21.53
N SER A 122 -6.66 -11.12 -22.32
CA SER A 122 -5.69 -10.14 -21.79
C SER A 122 -6.34 -8.78 -21.50
N ILE A 123 -5.93 -8.17 -20.38
CA ILE A 123 -6.24 -6.78 -20.00
C ILE A 123 -4.92 -6.04 -19.81
N TYR A 124 -4.69 -5.04 -20.66
CA TYR A 124 -3.55 -4.15 -20.59
C TYR A 124 -3.92 -2.92 -19.76
N MET A 125 -3.08 -2.57 -18.79
CA MET A 125 -3.28 -1.44 -17.87
C MET A 125 -2.19 -0.42 -18.11
N VAL A 126 -2.53 0.76 -18.64
CA VAL A 126 -1.55 1.78 -19.07
C VAL A 126 -1.63 3.03 -18.19
N SER A 127 -0.48 3.53 -17.77
CA SER A 127 -0.39 4.81 -17.05
C SER A 127 0.86 5.58 -17.41
N ASP A 128 0.72 6.90 -17.50
CA ASP A 128 1.82 7.88 -17.56
C ASP A 128 2.73 7.87 -16.32
N ARG A 129 2.32 7.20 -15.23
CA ARG A 129 3.04 7.08 -13.96
C ARG A 129 3.01 5.63 -13.48
N THR A 130 2.52 5.36 -12.27
CA THR A 130 2.72 4.07 -11.60
C THR A 130 1.71 3.00 -11.98
N GLY A 131 0.55 3.36 -12.54
CA GLY A 131 -0.50 2.42 -12.93
C GLY A 131 -1.29 1.77 -11.78
N TRP A 132 -0.88 1.92 -10.52
CA TRP A 132 -1.57 1.33 -9.35
C TRP A 132 -3.08 1.66 -9.28
N THR A 133 -3.49 2.85 -9.72
CA THR A 133 -4.92 3.22 -9.74
C THR A 133 -5.72 2.44 -10.77
N ALA A 134 -5.14 2.20 -11.96
CA ALA A 134 -5.74 1.36 -12.99
C ALA A 134 -5.82 -0.10 -12.50
N GLU A 135 -4.71 -0.62 -11.96
CA GLU A 135 -4.65 -1.98 -11.41
C GLU A 135 -5.65 -2.21 -10.28
N HIS A 136 -5.74 -1.30 -9.31
CA HIS A 136 -6.69 -1.42 -8.21
C HIS A 136 -8.15 -1.39 -8.71
N SER A 137 -8.45 -0.58 -9.72
CA SER A 137 -9.78 -0.50 -10.33
C SER A 137 -10.13 -1.76 -11.12
N VAL A 138 -9.17 -2.32 -11.88
CA VAL A 138 -9.34 -3.59 -12.59
C VAL A 138 -9.53 -4.75 -11.62
N ASN A 139 -8.71 -4.85 -10.56
CA ASN A 139 -8.87 -5.89 -9.53
C ASN A 139 -10.22 -5.80 -8.81
N ALA A 140 -10.71 -4.59 -8.50
CA ALA A 140 -12.05 -4.39 -7.94
C ALA A 140 -13.17 -4.81 -8.91
N ALA A 141 -13.02 -4.53 -10.21
CA ALA A 141 -13.96 -4.96 -11.24
C ALA A 141 -13.97 -6.48 -11.47
N LEU A 142 -12.78 -7.12 -11.44
CA LEU A 142 -12.64 -8.57 -11.57
C LEU A 142 -13.33 -9.35 -10.45
N GLY A 143 -13.46 -8.76 -9.26
CA GLY A 143 -14.25 -9.32 -8.16
C GLY A 143 -15.74 -9.56 -8.50
N GLN A 144 -16.30 -8.89 -9.52
CA GLN A 144 -17.66 -9.17 -10.00
C GLN A 144 -17.78 -10.47 -10.81
N PHE A 145 -16.65 -11.11 -11.15
CA PHE A 145 -16.57 -12.31 -11.99
C PHE A 145 -15.97 -13.51 -11.24
N GLU A 146 -15.90 -13.46 -9.91
CA GLU A 146 -15.22 -14.46 -9.06
C GLU A 146 -15.60 -15.90 -9.40
N HIS A 147 -16.89 -16.19 -9.56
CA HIS A 147 -17.37 -17.53 -9.96
C HIS A 147 -16.76 -18.04 -11.28
N CYS A 148 -16.71 -17.21 -12.33
CA CYS A 148 -16.16 -17.62 -13.63
C CYS A 148 -14.62 -17.70 -13.62
N LEU A 149 -13.97 -16.97 -12.71
CA LEU A 149 -12.51 -17.01 -12.51
C LEU A 149 -12.07 -18.25 -11.75
N VAL A 150 -12.80 -18.64 -10.69
CA VAL A 150 -12.53 -19.84 -9.88
C VAL A 150 -12.66 -21.11 -10.72
N ASP A 151 -13.72 -21.23 -11.50
CA ASP A 151 -13.97 -22.36 -12.40
C ASP A 151 -13.09 -22.35 -13.66
N ARG A 152 -12.18 -21.35 -13.79
CA ARG A 152 -11.31 -21.06 -14.94
C ARG A 152 -12.01 -20.86 -16.29
N ALA A 153 -13.34 -20.89 -16.34
CA ALA A 153 -14.13 -20.66 -17.54
C ALA A 153 -13.93 -19.26 -18.15
N CYS A 154 -13.51 -18.28 -17.36
CA CYS A 154 -13.15 -16.93 -17.79
C CYS A 154 -11.71 -16.57 -17.38
N ALA A 155 -10.69 -17.34 -17.79
CA ALA A 155 -9.29 -16.98 -17.50
C ALA A 155 -8.93 -15.57 -18.01
N VAL A 156 -8.34 -14.73 -17.15
CA VAL A 156 -7.92 -13.35 -17.45
C VAL A 156 -6.44 -13.15 -17.10
N ASN A 157 -5.70 -12.51 -18.01
CA ASN A 157 -4.31 -12.13 -17.83
C ASN A 157 -4.18 -10.61 -17.74
N THR A 158 -3.63 -10.07 -16.65
CA THR A 158 -3.43 -8.63 -16.47
C THR A 158 -1.97 -8.24 -16.73
N GLN A 159 -1.73 -7.20 -17.54
CA GLN A 159 -0.40 -6.68 -17.84
C GLN A 159 -0.33 -5.18 -17.53
N LEU A 160 0.64 -4.74 -16.72
CA LEU A 160 0.80 -3.35 -16.31
C LEU A 160 1.94 -2.65 -17.07
N PHE A 161 1.64 -1.52 -17.69
CA PHE A 161 2.56 -0.65 -18.42
C PHE A 161 2.66 0.71 -17.72
N PRO A 162 3.54 0.86 -16.71
CA PRO A 162 3.81 2.14 -16.06
C PRO A 162 4.75 3.01 -16.92
N GLY A 163 4.72 4.33 -16.67
CA GLY A 163 5.63 5.30 -17.29
C GLY A 163 5.40 5.56 -18.77
N VAL A 164 4.18 5.36 -19.28
CA VAL A 164 3.83 5.62 -20.69
C VAL A 164 3.47 7.10 -20.87
N ASP A 165 4.48 7.96 -20.91
CA ASP A 165 4.34 9.41 -21.06
C ASP A 165 4.71 9.97 -22.45
N SER A 166 5.04 9.09 -23.42
CA SER A 166 5.24 9.45 -24.82
C SER A 166 4.23 8.78 -25.76
N LEU A 167 3.83 9.51 -26.82
CA LEU A 167 2.87 9.03 -27.83
C LEU A 167 3.40 7.80 -28.56
N GLU A 168 4.69 7.76 -28.87
CA GLU A 168 5.35 6.61 -29.52
C GLU A 168 5.16 5.34 -28.68
N ARG A 169 5.48 5.42 -27.37
CA ARG A 169 5.35 4.29 -26.46
C ARG A 169 3.91 3.84 -26.27
N LEU A 170 2.97 4.79 -26.21
CA LEU A 170 1.54 4.51 -26.15
C LEU A 170 1.08 3.73 -27.39
N LEU A 171 1.50 4.14 -28.58
CA LEU A 171 1.15 3.48 -29.84
C LEU A 171 1.79 2.09 -29.97
N GLU A 172 3.01 1.88 -29.47
CA GLU A 172 3.63 0.55 -29.36
C GLU A 172 2.79 -0.41 -28.51
N VAL A 173 2.39 0.03 -27.30
CA VAL A 173 1.59 -0.78 -26.37
C VAL A 173 0.22 -1.10 -26.95
N ILE A 174 -0.44 -0.14 -27.59
CA ILE A 174 -1.74 -0.35 -28.28
C ILE A 174 -1.57 -1.33 -29.45
N LYS A 175 -0.49 -1.22 -30.22
CA LYS A 175 -0.20 -2.15 -31.33
C LYS A 175 0.15 -3.57 -30.85
N GLN A 176 0.71 -3.72 -29.65
CA GLN A 176 0.89 -5.03 -29.01
C GLN A 176 -0.45 -5.58 -28.51
N ALA A 177 -1.26 -4.76 -27.83
CA ALA A 177 -2.61 -5.13 -27.40
C ALA A 177 -3.49 -5.60 -28.57
N ALA A 178 -3.36 -4.97 -29.76
CA ALA A 178 -4.02 -5.40 -31.00
C ALA A 178 -3.68 -6.85 -31.38
N LYS A 179 -2.39 -7.22 -31.31
CA LYS A 179 -1.90 -8.56 -31.67
C LYS A 179 -2.33 -9.63 -30.68
N GLU A 180 -2.40 -9.28 -29.40
CA GLU A 180 -2.80 -10.18 -28.31
C GLU A 180 -4.32 -10.21 -28.05
N GLY A 181 -5.11 -9.42 -28.80
CA GLY A 181 -6.56 -9.31 -28.59
C GLY A 181 -6.93 -8.73 -27.21
N ALA A 182 -6.06 -7.92 -26.61
CA ALA A 182 -6.17 -7.43 -25.26
C ALA A 182 -7.03 -6.17 -25.14
N MET A 183 -7.85 -6.07 -24.09
CA MET A 183 -8.56 -4.82 -23.74
C MET A 183 -7.58 -3.80 -23.14
N LEU A 184 -7.74 -2.51 -23.47
CA LEU A 184 -6.93 -1.42 -22.89
C LEU A 184 -7.66 -0.64 -21.80
N VAL A 185 -7.20 -0.73 -20.56
CA VAL A 185 -7.62 0.12 -19.44
C VAL A 185 -6.52 1.13 -19.18
N TYR A 186 -6.83 2.42 -19.07
CA TYR A 186 -5.79 3.44 -18.92
C TYR A 186 -6.13 4.58 -17.97
N THR A 187 -5.07 5.24 -17.49
CA THR A 187 -5.11 6.49 -16.73
C THR A 187 -4.02 7.41 -17.24
N LEU A 188 -4.42 8.41 -18.03
CA LEU A 188 -3.52 9.39 -18.67
C LEU A 188 -4.01 10.80 -18.29
N ALA A 189 -3.15 11.59 -17.65
CA ALA A 189 -3.49 12.93 -17.18
C ALA A 189 -3.46 13.99 -18.30
N ASP A 190 -2.67 13.76 -19.34
CA ASP A 190 -2.69 14.58 -20.55
C ASP A 190 -3.87 14.19 -21.44
N THR A 191 -4.78 15.15 -21.65
CA THR A 191 -5.97 15.01 -22.49
C THR A 191 -5.64 14.65 -23.94
N SER A 192 -4.49 15.09 -24.48
CA SER A 192 -4.07 14.80 -25.85
C SER A 192 -3.62 13.34 -26.01
N MET A 193 -2.92 12.82 -25.01
CA MET A 193 -2.55 11.40 -24.90
C MET A 193 -3.78 10.51 -24.68
N ALA A 194 -4.72 10.93 -23.82
CA ALA A 194 -5.96 10.19 -23.56
C ALA A 194 -6.86 10.08 -24.81
N GLU A 195 -6.98 11.15 -25.59
CA GLU A 195 -7.72 11.14 -26.85
C GLU A 195 -6.97 10.37 -27.96
N SER A 196 -5.63 10.48 -28.01
CA SER A 196 -4.79 9.66 -28.91
C SER A 196 -4.94 8.15 -28.62
N ALA A 197 -4.97 7.75 -27.34
CA ALA A 197 -5.24 6.38 -26.94
C ALA A 197 -6.61 5.90 -27.43
N ARG A 198 -7.64 6.71 -27.22
CA ARG A 198 -9.03 6.44 -27.65
C ARG A 198 -9.13 6.27 -29.18
N GLN A 199 -8.50 7.16 -29.95
CA GLN A 199 -8.50 7.10 -31.42
C GLN A 199 -7.71 5.91 -31.94
N ALA A 200 -6.53 5.63 -31.39
CA ALA A 200 -5.73 4.47 -31.77
C ALA A 200 -6.45 3.15 -31.46
N CYS A 201 -7.06 3.00 -30.28
CA CYS A 201 -7.85 1.80 -29.94
C CYS A 201 -9.02 1.59 -30.90
N ARG A 202 -9.76 2.67 -31.25
CA ARG A 202 -10.83 2.61 -32.26
C ARG A 202 -10.31 2.17 -33.63
N HIS A 203 -9.15 2.67 -34.06
CA HIS A 203 -8.53 2.29 -35.33
C HIS A 203 -8.11 0.81 -35.37
N TRP A 204 -7.55 0.29 -34.27
CA TRP A 204 -7.13 -1.11 -34.16
C TRP A 204 -8.25 -2.08 -33.73
N GLY A 205 -9.49 -1.60 -33.53
CA GLY A 205 -10.64 -2.42 -33.12
C GLY A 205 -10.59 -2.91 -31.66
N ILE A 206 -9.79 -2.27 -30.81
CA ILE A 206 -9.54 -2.68 -29.43
C ILE A 206 -10.56 -2.04 -28.48
N PRO A 207 -11.22 -2.81 -27.58
CA PRO A 207 -12.01 -2.24 -26.49
C PRO A 207 -11.11 -1.43 -25.54
N SER A 208 -11.47 -0.18 -25.24
CA SER A 208 -10.71 0.64 -24.30
C SER A 208 -11.55 1.50 -23.36
N THR A 209 -10.98 1.78 -22.18
CA THR A 209 -11.64 2.55 -21.10
C THR A 209 -10.63 3.43 -20.37
N ASP A 210 -10.93 4.74 -20.30
CA ASP A 210 -10.29 5.67 -19.37
C ASP A 210 -10.97 5.54 -17.99
N VAL A 211 -10.19 5.19 -16.96
CA VAL A 211 -10.71 4.98 -15.60
C VAL A 211 -10.93 6.29 -14.85
N LEU A 212 -10.12 7.31 -15.13
CA LEU A 212 -10.10 8.55 -14.33
C LEU A 212 -10.70 9.75 -15.03
N GLY A 213 -10.69 9.82 -16.37
CA GLY A 213 -11.26 10.93 -17.16
C GLY A 213 -12.65 11.39 -16.68
N PRO A 214 -13.65 10.49 -16.56
CA PRO A 214 -14.98 10.87 -16.09
C PRO A 214 -15.01 11.42 -14.65
N ILE A 215 -14.10 10.95 -13.80
CA ILE A 215 -14.00 11.38 -12.39
C ILE A 215 -13.31 12.74 -12.29
N THR A 216 -12.23 12.95 -13.05
CA THR A 216 -11.49 14.22 -13.07
C THR A 216 -12.32 15.33 -13.70
N GLU A 217 -13.05 15.06 -14.79
CA GLU A 217 -14.02 15.98 -15.39
C GLU A 217 -15.14 16.38 -14.41
N ALA A 218 -15.72 15.41 -13.69
CA ALA A 218 -16.76 15.69 -12.69
C ALA A 218 -16.24 16.55 -11.52
N ILE A 219 -15.02 16.28 -11.03
CA ILE A 219 -14.37 17.08 -9.99
C ILE A 219 -14.04 18.49 -10.50
N ALA A 220 -13.51 18.62 -11.72
CA ALA A 220 -13.23 19.92 -12.35
C ALA A 220 -14.51 20.78 -12.47
N SER A 221 -15.61 20.18 -12.93
CA SER A 221 -16.92 20.84 -13.00
C SER A 221 -17.47 21.21 -11.62
N HIS A 222 -17.24 20.40 -10.58
CA HIS A 222 -17.72 20.68 -9.23
C HIS A 222 -16.92 21.78 -8.53
N LEU A 223 -15.60 21.84 -8.76
CA LEU A 223 -14.71 22.86 -8.21
C LEU A 223 -14.73 24.18 -9.01
N GLY A 224 -15.21 24.15 -10.26
CA GLY A 224 -15.17 25.31 -11.17
C GLY A 224 -13.76 25.63 -11.68
N VAL A 225 -12.88 24.62 -11.77
CA VAL A 225 -11.45 24.79 -12.11
C VAL A 225 -11.06 23.81 -13.23
N SER A 226 -10.35 24.31 -14.24
CA SER A 226 -9.85 23.48 -15.34
C SER A 226 -8.80 22.45 -14.88
N LEU A 227 -8.76 21.30 -15.55
CA LEU A 227 -7.75 20.27 -15.33
C LEU A 227 -6.35 20.79 -15.65
N SER A 228 -5.34 20.35 -14.89
CA SER A 228 -3.95 20.74 -15.14
C SER A 228 -3.32 20.09 -16.36
N GLY A 229 -3.90 19.00 -16.89
CA GLY A 229 -3.37 18.25 -18.05
C GLY A 229 -2.00 17.59 -17.84
N LEU A 230 -1.45 17.65 -16.62
CA LEU A 230 -0.08 17.23 -16.30
C LEU A 230 -0.08 15.98 -15.42
N PRO A 231 0.74 14.96 -15.74
CA PRO A 231 0.92 13.79 -14.88
C PRO A 231 1.61 14.17 -13.56
N CYS A 232 1.34 13.38 -12.52
CA CYS A 232 1.86 13.64 -11.16
C CYS A 232 3.39 13.70 -11.17
N GLY A 233 3.97 14.83 -10.74
CA GLY A 233 5.42 15.05 -10.77
C GLY A 233 6.02 15.35 -12.14
N ALA A 234 5.24 15.88 -13.09
CA ALA A 234 5.79 16.48 -14.31
C ALA A 234 6.82 17.60 -14.02
N SER A 235 7.80 17.75 -14.90
CA SER A 235 8.83 18.79 -14.84
C SER A 235 8.19 20.18 -14.74
N GLY A 236 8.52 20.91 -13.67
CA GLY A 236 7.92 22.21 -13.34
C GLY A 236 7.06 22.21 -12.05
N ARG A 237 6.68 21.04 -11.51
CA ARG A 237 6.11 20.92 -10.16
C ARG A 237 6.86 19.86 -9.34
N SER A 238 7.77 20.32 -8.48
CA SER A 238 8.18 19.52 -7.33
C SER A 238 6.96 19.31 -6.43
N TYR A 239 6.46 18.07 -6.36
CA TYR A 239 5.55 17.69 -5.30
C TYR A 239 6.32 17.72 -3.98
N ALA A 240 6.23 18.85 -3.28
CA ALA A 240 6.65 18.91 -1.89
C ALA A 240 5.92 17.80 -1.12
N LEU A 241 6.67 16.96 -0.41
CA LEU A 241 6.09 15.88 0.38
C LEU A 241 5.17 16.52 1.43
N THR A 242 3.88 16.20 1.36
CA THR A 242 2.87 16.80 2.23
C THR A 242 3.06 16.41 3.70
N ASP A 243 2.54 17.21 4.62
CA ASP A 243 2.46 16.83 6.04
C ASP A 243 1.75 15.49 6.25
N GLU A 244 0.79 15.13 5.37
CA GLU A 244 0.15 13.82 5.41
C GLU A 244 1.13 12.69 5.08
N TYR A 245 2.07 12.89 4.15
CA TYR A 245 3.12 11.92 3.85
C TYR A 245 4.03 11.70 5.06
N PHE A 246 4.54 12.78 5.68
CA PHE A 246 5.38 12.67 6.87
C PHE A 246 4.62 12.04 8.04
N ARG A 247 3.35 12.39 8.25
CA ARG A 247 2.48 11.74 9.25
C ARG A 247 2.32 10.24 9.01
N ARG A 248 2.24 9.77 7.76
CA ARG A 248 2.20 8.33 7.43
C ARG A 248 3.53 7.65 7.77
N ILE A 249 4.67 8.29 7.51
CA ILE A 249 5.99 7.75 7.89
C ILE A 249 6.10 7.63 9.43
N ASP A 250 5.74 8.68 10.16
CA ASP A 250 5.66 8.69 11.63
C ASP A 250 4.76 7.57 12.20
N ALA A 251 3.61 7.35 11.56
CA ALA A 251 2.66 6.31 11.95
C ALA A 251 3.22 4.90 11.73
N ILE A 252 3.88 4.66 10.59
CA ILE A 252 4.56 3.40 10.27
C ILE A 252 5.70 3.15 11.26
N GLU A 253 6.56 4.15 11.50
CA GLU A 253 7.72 4.00 12.39
C GLU A 253 7.29 3.70 13.83
N PHE A 254 6.29 4.42 14.34
CA PHE A 254 5.69 4.15 15.66
C PHE A 254 5.15 2.72 15.76
N THR A 255 4.39 2.29 14.76
CA THR A 255 3.70 0.99 14.77
C THR A 255 4.68 -0.17 14.71
N ILE A 256 5.71 -0.09 13.87
CA ILE A 256 6.77 -1.11 13.79
C ILE A 256 7.53 -1.22 15.12
N LYS A 257 7.88 -0.09 15.75
CA LYS A 257 8.56 -0.06 17.07
C LYS A 257 7.72 -0.73 18.16
N GLN A 258 6.38 -0.61 18.09
CA GLN A 258 5.48 -1.13 19.13
C GLN A 258 5.15 -2.62 18.97
N ASP A 259 5.16 -3.19 17.76
CA ASP A 259 4.91 -4.63 17.54
C ASP A 259 6.06 -5.52 18.04
N ASP A 260 7.31 -5.04 17.94
CA ASP A 260 8.51 -5.79 18.33
C ASP A 260 8.84 -5.74 19.84
N GLY A 261 8.25 -4.81 20.61
CA GLY A 261 8.55 -4.61 22.03
C GLY A 261 7.71 -3.51 22.67
N ALA A 262 6.43 -3.79 22.93
CA ALA A 262 5.47 -2.82 23.46
C ALA A 262 5.89 -2.22 24.82
N LEU A 263 6.24 -0.93 24.84
CA LEU A 263 6.32 -0.14 26.07
C LEU A 263 4.90 0.27 26.49
N PRO A 264 4.46 0.04 27.75
CA PRO A 264 3.12 0.40 28.21
C PRO A 264 2.80 1.90 28.07
N GLN A 265 3.81 2.77 28.18
CA GLN A 265 3.68 4.22 28.02
C GLN A 265 3.32 4.65 26.58
N ASN A 266 3.64 3.85 25.56
CA ASN A 266 3.32 4.19 24.17
C ASN A 266 1.83 4.05 23.86
N LEU A 267 1.04 3.35 24.69
CA LEU A 267 -0.41 3.25 24.49
C LEU A 267 -1.09 4.63 24.53
N TYR A 268 -0.61 5.55 25.37
CA TYR A 268 -1.07 6.94 25.42
C TYR A 268 -0.84 7.72 24.10
N LYS A 269 0.14 7.31 23.30
CA LYS A 269 0.52 7.96 22.02
C LYS A 269 -0.12 7.30 20.79
N ALA A 270 -0.84 6.19 20.97
CA ALA A 270 -1.51 5.50 19.89
C ALA A 270 -2.82 6.23 19.51
N ASP A 271 -3.12 6.26 18.22
CA ASP A 271 -4.45 6.58 17.70
C ASP A 271 -5.40 5.40 17.87
N ILE A 272 -4.92 4.18 17.57
CA ILE A 272 -5.72 2.95 17.54
C ILE A 272 -4.97 1.85 18.30
N ILE A 273 -5.68 1.07 19.10
CA ILE A 273 -5.10 -0.03 19.88
C ILE A 273 -5.84 -1.32 19.55
N LEU A 274 -5.11 -2.34 19.10
CA LEU A 274 -5.65 -3.63 18.70
C LEU A 274 -5.38 -4.67 19.79
N ALA A 275 -6.42 -5.09 20.51
CA ALA A 275 -6.36 -6.08 21.58
C ALA A 275 -6.90 -7.44 21.10
N GLY A 276 -6.20 -8.55 21.35
CA GLY A 276 -6.75 -9.89 21.04
C GLY A 276 -5.74 -11.02 21.10
N VAL A 277 -6.21 -12.26 20.88
CA VAL A 277 -5.40 -13.49 21.01
C VAL A 277 -4.31 -13.63 19.93
N SER A 278 -3.34 -14.53 20.12
CA SER A 278 -2.30 -14.75 19.10
C SER A 278 -2.89 -15.26 17.78
N ARG A 279 -2.44 -14.71 16.63
CA ARG A 279 -2.91 -14.97 15.24
C ARG A 279 -4.17 -14.24 14.74
N THR A 280 -4.79 -13.32 15.48
CA THR A 280 -5.95 -12.51 14.97
C THR A 280 -5.62 -11.47 13.89
N GLY A 281 -4.51 -11.59 13.15
CA GLY A 281 -4.16 -10.60 12.10
C GLY A 281 -3.69 -9.22 12.57
N LYS A 282 -3.48 -9.00 13.88
CA LYS A 282 -3.02 -7.71 14.46
C LYS A 282 -1.86 -7.06 13.72
N THR A 283 -0.70 -7.72 13.59
CA THR A 283 0.50 -7.12 13.00
C THR A 283 0.27 -6.64 11.56
N PRO A 284 -0.25 -7.46 10.61
CA PRO A 284 -0.63 -6.96 9.29
C PRO A 284 -1.63 -5.79 9.30
N LEU A 285 -2.70 -5.90 10.09
CA LEU A 285 -3.73 -4.85 10.19
C LEU A 285 -3.16 -3.53 10.73
N SER A 286 -2.31 -3.58 11.74
CA SER A 286 -1.66 -2.40 12.32
C SER A 286 -0.77 -1.68 11.30
N ILE A 287 -0.03 -2.43 10.47
CA ILE A 287 0.81 -1.86 9.41
C ILE A 287 -0.06 -1.22 8.31
N TYR A 288 -1.16 -1.89 7.92
CA TYR A 288 -2.11 -1.35 6.95
C TYR A 288 -2.75 -0.03 7.44
N LEU A 289 -3.19 0.02 8.70
CA LEU A 289 -3.72 1.23 9.33
C LEU A 289 -2.64 2.33 9.44
N ALA A 290 -1.40 1.96 9.72
CA ALA A 290 -0.28 2.91 9.76
C ALA A 290 0.01 3.54 8.39
N GLN A 291 -0.08 2.78 7.30
CA GLN A 291 0.01 3.30 5.93
C GLN A 291 -1.11 4.32 5.61
N LYS A 292 -2.26 4.25 6.29
CA LYS A 292 -3.34 5.26 6.18
C LYS A 292 -3.12 6.50 7.09
N GLY A 293 -2.09 6.50 7.94
CA GLY A 293 -1.67 7.64 8.77
C GLY A 293 -1.99 7.55 10.27
N TYR A 294 -2.30 6.35 10.80
CA TYR A 294 -2.70 6.13 12.20
C TYR A 294 -1.60 5.45 13.02
N LYS A 295 -1.26 6.00 14.19
CA LYS A 295 -0.31 5.36 15.12
C LYS A 295 -0.99 4.17 15.80
N VAL A 296 -0.61 2.94 15.46
CA VAL A 296 -1.28 1.73 15.98
C VAL A 296 -0.39 1.01 17.01
N ALA A 297 -1.00 0.55 18.10
CA ALA A 297 -0.35 -0.31 19.09
C ALA A 297 -1.05 -1.66 19.22
N ASN A 298 -0.28 -2.74 19.21
CA ASN A 298 -0.79 -4.11 19.35
C ASN A 298 -0.66 -4.57 20.81
N VAL A 299 -1.77 -5.03 21.39
CA VAL A 299 -1.80 -5.62 22.73
C VAL A 299 -2.19 -7.10 22.63
N PRO A 300 -1.25 -8.04 22.81
CA PRO A 300 -1.57 -9.46 22.78
C PRO A 300 -2.30 -9.86 24.08
N ILE A 301 -3.47 -10.48 23.94
CA ILE A 301 -4.12 -11.19 25.05
C ILE A 301 -3.54 -12.61 25.07
N VAL A 302 -3.03 -13.04 26.22
CA VAL A 302 -2.43 -14.36 26.45
C VAL A 302 -2.83 -14.82 27.86
N MET A 303 -3.26 -16.07 28.00
CA MET A 303 -3.60 -16.62 29.32
C MET A 303 -2.40 -16.61 30.27
N GLY A 304 -2.64 -16.29 31.54
CA GLY A 304 -1.59 -16.21 32.56
C GLY A 304 -0.66 -14.99 32.48
N VAL A 305 -0.89 -14.07 31.54
CA VAL A 305 -0.17 -12.79 31.45
C VAL A 305 -1.15 -11.66 31.70
N GLU A 306 -0.90 -10.87 32.76
CA GLU A 306 -1.72 -9.69 33.05
C GLU A 306 -1.55 -8.62 31.95
N LEU A 307 -2.66 -7.97 31.61
CA LEU A 307 -2.65 -6.83 30.69
C LEU A 307 -2.04 -5.59 31.38
N PRO A 308 -1.29 -4.75 30.67
CA PRO A 308 -0.68 -3.56 31.26
C PRO A 308 -1.77 -2.61 31.77
N LYS A 309 -1.64 -2.12 33.01
CA LYS A 309 -2.61 -1.18 33.63
C LYS A 309 -2.92 0.04 32.75
N THR A 310 -1.91 0.53 32.03
CA THR A 310 -2.03 1.63 31.07
C THR A 310 -3.04 1.38 29.95
N LEU A 311 -3.44 0.14 29.66
CA LEU A 311 -4.53 -0.18 28.72
C LEU A 311 -5.91 0.28 29.23
N PHE A 312 -6.11 0.28 30.54
CA PHE A 312 -7.38 0.64 31.20
C PHE A 312 -7.40 2.11 31.65
N GLU A 313 -6.24 2.76 31.74
CA GLU A 313 -6.06 4.17 32.14
C GLU A 313 -6.20 5.15 30.97
N ILE A 314 -5.94 4.71 29.73
CA ILE A 314 -6.06 5.51 28.51
C ILE A 314 -7.53 5.75 28.11
N ASP A 315 -7.70 6.60 27.11
CA ASP A 315 -8.95 6.72 26.34
C ASP A 315 -9.41 5.36 25.75
N GLN A 316 -10.48 4.82 26.34
CA GLN A 316 -11.07 3.53 26.00
C GLN A 316 -11.77 3.52 24.63
N GLU A 317 -12.08 4.70 24.04
CA GLU A 317 -12.68 4.78 22.71
C GLU A 317 -11.71 4.38 21.59
N LYS A 318 -10.40 4.31 21.88
CA LYS A 318 -9.33 3.93 20.94
C LYS A 318 -9.02 2.43 20.92
N VAL A 319 -9.59 1.64 21.84
CA VAL A 319 -9.30 0.21 21.97
C VAL A 319 -10.32 -0.61 21.18
N PHE A 320 -9.81 -1.52 20.35
CA PHE A 320 -10.59 -2.42 19.50
C PHE A 320 -10.20 -3.87 19.81
N GLY A 321 -11.18 -4.65 20.27
CA GLY A 321 -11.05 -6.08 20.46
C GLY A 321 -11.06 -6.82 19.11
N MET A 322 -10.26 -7.86 18.99
CA MET A 322 -10.21 -8.74 17.81
C MET A 322 -10.44 -10.18 18.24
N THR A 323 -11.50 -10.78 17.70
CA THR A 323 -11.86 -12.19 17.90
C THR A 323 -11.86 -12.96 16.57
N ILE A 324 -11.79 -14.28 16.64
CA ILE A 324 -11.68 -15.17 15.47
C ILE A 324 -12.30 -16.51 15.80
N ASN A 325 -12.91 -17.15 14.80
CA ASN A 325 -13.44 -18.50 14.92
C ASN A 325 -12.34 -19.50 15.38
N PRO A 326 -12.62 -20.36 16.38
CA PRO A 326 -11.61 -21.25 16.96
C PRO A 326 -11.03 -22.27 15.96
N VAL A 327 -11.83 -22.76 15.01
CA VAL A 327 -11.38 -23.75 13.99
C VAL A 327 -10.40 -23.12 13.00
N VAL A 328 -10.71 -21.90 12.54
CA VAL A 328 -9.84 -21.12 11.66
C VAL A 328 -8.55 -20.72 12.40
N LEU A 329 -8.67 -20.29 13.65
CA LEU A 329 -7.52 -19.98 14.51
C LEU A 329 -6.60 -21.19 14.71
N GLN A 330 -7.15 -22.37 15.00
CA GLN A 330 -6.38 -23.60 15.14
C GLN A 330 -5.63 -23.92 13.84
N THR A 331 -6.30 -23.79 12.69
CA THR A 331 -5.72 -24.04 11.36
C THR A 331 -4.51 -23.13 11.11
N ILE A 332 -4.64 -21.83 11.36
CA ILE A 332 -3.55 -20.85 11.23
C ILE A 332 -2.38 -21.17 12.18
N ARG A 333 -2.69 -21.53 13.44
CA ARG A 333 -1.66 -21.90 14.43
C ARG A 333 -0.92 -23.18 14.04
N ARG A 334 -1.63 -24.22 13.59
CA ARG A 334 -1.07 -25.49 13.12
C ARG A 334 -0.18 -25.28 11.89
N ALA A 335 -0.60 -24.45 10.92
CA ALA A 335 0.22 -24.08 9.77
C ALA A 335 1.54 -23.40 10.20
N ARG A 336 1.46 -22.35 11.02
CA ARG A 336 2.66 -21.66 11.53
C ARG A 336 3.57 -22.55 12.39
N ALA A 337 2.98 -23.45 13.19
CA ALA A 337 3.72 -24.37 14.04
C ALA A 337 4.49 -25.43 13.23
N LYS A 338 4.00 -25.81 12.04
CA LYS A 338 4.76 -26.58 11.04
C LYS A 338 5.96 -25.76 10.56
N THR A 339 5.74 -24.55 10.03
CA THR A 339 6.78 -23.66 9.49
C THR A 339 7.91 -23.34 10.48
N LEU A 340 7.58 -23.12 11.76
CA LEU A 340 8.56 -22.78 12.80
C LEU A 340 9.33 -23.97 13.38
N GLY A 341 9.09 -25.20 12.92
CA GLY A 341 9.85 -26.38 13.39
C GLY A 341 9.70 -26.70 14.89
N LEU A 342 8.63 -26.20 15.55
CA LEU A 342 8.43 -26.36 17.00
C LEU A 342 8.43 -27.85 17.40
N LYS A 343 9.01 -28.16 18.58
CA LYS A 343 8.99 -29.52 19.15
C LYS A 343 7.55 -29.98 19.43
N LYS A 344 7.31 -31.29 19.43
CA LYS A 344 5.95 -31.87 19.53
C LYS A 344 5.18 -31.34 20.75
N GLU A 345 5.84 -31.19 21.90
CA GLU A 345 5.24 -30.75 23.17
C GLU A 345 4.87 -29.25 23.20
N ALA A 346 5.52 -28.44 22.36
CA ALA A 346 5.15 -27.03 22.17
C ALA A 346 4.10 -26.84 21.06
N ARG A 347 3.91 -27.86 20.20
CA ARG A 347 2.88 -27.88 19.15
C ARG A 347 1.51 -28.29 19.69
N THR A 348 1.47 -29.22 20.65
CA THR A 348 0.26 -29.65 21.36
C THR A 348 -0.42 -28.44 22.01
N ASN A 349 0.15 -27.86 23.06
CA ASN A 349 -0.50 -26.77 23.81
C ASN A 349 -0.83 -25.54 22.94
N TYR A 350 0.02 -25.15 21.97
CA TYR A 350 -0.25 -23.96 21.15
C TYR A 350 -1.37 -24.14 20.11
N SER A 351 -1.67 -25.38 19.68
CA SER A 351 -2.61 -25.65 18.58
C SER A 351 -3.65 -26.74 18.86
N GLU A 352 -3.82 -27.16 20.11
CA GLU A 352 -4.96 -27.95 20.56
C GLU A 352 -6.23 -27.09 20.65
N MET A 353 -7.38 -27.70 20.33
CA MET A 353 -8.65 -26.97 20.28
C MET A 353 -9.07 -26.44 21.63
N ASP A 354 -8.80 -27.17 22.70
CA ASP A 354 -9.30 -26.81 24.03
C ASP A 354 -8.53 -25.63 24.60
N TYR A 355 -7.19 -25.61 24.48
CA TYR A 355 -6.40 -24.41 24.78
C TYR A 355 -6.79 -23.20 23.91
N VAL A 356 -7.10 -23.41 22.63
CA VAL A 356 -7.57 -22.34 21.73
C VAL A 356 -8.94 -21.78 22.16
N ARG A 357 -9.85 -22.63 22.65
CA ARG A 357 -11.14 -22.23 23.23
C ARG A 357 -10.93 -21.45 24.53
N GLU A 358 -10.14 -21.99 25.46
CA GLU A 358 -9.82 -21.33 26.73
C GLU A 358 -9.20 -19.93 26.53
N GLU A 359 -8.27 -19.77 25.57
CA GLU A 359 -7.66 -18.46 25.27
C GLU A 359 -8.68 -17.48 24.68
N LEU A 360 -9.63 -17.95 23.86
CA LEU A 360 -10.71 -17.13 23.32
C LEU A 360 -11.75 -16.77 24.37
N ASP A 361 -12.12 -17.70 25.27
CA ASP A 361 -13.04 -17.45 26.39
C ASP A 361 -12.43 -16.48 27.41
N PHE A 362 -11.11 -16.58 27.66
CA PHE A 362 -10.37 -15.61 28.46
C PHE A 362 -10.39 -14.21 27.84
N ALA A 363 -10.15 -14.11 26.52
CA ALA A 363 -10.27 -12.84 25.81
C ALA A 363 -11.72 -12.30 25.82
N GLY A 364 -12.71 -13.18 25.66
CA GLY A 364 -14.14 -12.85 25.75
C GLY A 364 -14.52 -12.26 27.11
N LYS A 365 -14.00 -12.81 28.21
CA LYS A 365 -14.19 -12.27 29.57
C LYS A 365 -13.58 -10.86 29.72
N ILE A 366 -12.39 -10.63 29.16
CA ILE A 366 -11.76 -9.30 29.15
C ILE A 366 -12.62 -8.30 28.34
N PHE A 367 -13.13 -8.70 27.18
CA PHE A 367 -13.99 -7.84 26.37
C PHE A 367 -15.34 -7.57 27.05
N ALA A 368 -15.94 -8.55 27.72
CA ALA A 368 -17.18 -8.38 28.48
C ALA A 368 -17.02 -7.40 29.67
N GLN A 369 -15.83 -7.35 30.29
CA GLN A 369 -15.50 -6.36 31.32
C GLN A 369 -15.30 -4.94 30.76
N ASN A 370 -15.09 -4.79 29.46
CA ASN A 370 -14.77 -3.52 28.79
C ASN A 370 -15.77 -3.24 27.64
N PRO A 371 -17.06 -3.00 27.92
CA PRO A 371 -18.12 -2.92 26.91
C PRO A 371 -17.99 -1.73 25.92
N VAL A 372 -17.10 -0.78 26.20
CA VAL A 372 -16.76 0.33 25.28
C VAL A 372 -15.94 -0.16 24.08
N TRP A 373 -15.21 -1.28 24.21
CA TRP A 373 -14.33 -1.79 23.16
C TRP A 373 -15.13 -2.55 22.09
N PRO A 374 -15.12 -2.12 20.81
CA PRO A 374 -15.75 -2.90 19.75
C PRO A 374 -15.00 -4.22 19.57
N VAL A 375 -15.70 -5.35 19.63
CA VAL A 375 -15.12 -6.66 19.34
C VAL A 375 -15.39 -6.99 17.88
N ILE A 376 -14.33 -7.00 17.08
CA ILE A 376 -14.40 -7.25 15.64
C ILE A 376 -14.02 -8.71 15.37
N GLU A 377 -14.95 -9.48 14.81
CA GLU A 377 -14.64 -10.80 14.28
C GLU A 377 -13.91 -10.68 12.95
N VAL A 378 -12.72 -11.31 12.85
CA VAL A 378 -11.85 -11.27 11.67
C VAL A 378 -11.89 -12.55 10.80
N THR A 379 -12.75 -13.51 11.15
CA THR A 379 -12.86 -14.79 10.43
C THR A 379 -13.21 -14.55 8.95
N GLY A 380 -12.35 -15.00 8.04
CA GLY A 380 -12.60 -14.95 6.59
C GLY A 380 -12.61 -13.57 5.94
N LYS A 381 -12.30 -12.49 6.68
CA LYS A 381 -12.35 -11.11 6.17
C LYS A 381 -10.98 -10.64 5.68
N ALA A 382 -10.98 -9.79 4.65
CA ALA A 382 -9.79 -9.11 4.17
C ALA A 382 -9.29 -8.06 5.16
N MET A 383 -8.01 -7.71 5.10
CA MET A 383 -7.42 -6.71 6.02
C MET A 383 -8.00 -5.32 5.79
N GLU A 384 -8.31 -5.01 4.53
CA GLU A 384 -8.95 -3.82 4.02
C GLU A 384 -10.35 -3.63 4.63
N GLU A 385 -11.15 -4.70 4.70
CA GLU A 385 -12.50 -4.69 5.29
C GLU A 385 -12.44 -4.45 6.80
N ILE A 386 -11.55 -5.17 7.50
CA ILE A 386 -11.37 -5.02 8.94
C ILE A 386 -10.87 -3.60 9.26
N ALA A 387 -9.94 -3.07 8.46
CA ALA A 387 -9.47 -1.69 8.59
C ALA A 387 -10.59 -0.67 8.34
N ALA A 388 -11.45 -0.89 7.35
CA ALA A 388 -12.61 -0.02 7.09
C ALA A 388 -13.59 0.00 8.28
N VAL A 389 -13.86 -1.14 8.91
CA VAL A 389 -14.69 -1.23 10.13
C VAL A 389 -14.06 -0.49 11.30
N VAL A 390 -12.76 -0.70 11.57
CA VAL A 390 -12.02 0.01 12.63
C VAL A 390 -12.05 1.52 12.39
N LEU A 391 -11.73 1.97 11.17
CA LEU A 391 -11.67 3.39 10.84
C LEU A 391 -13.03 4.06 10.90
N ARG A 392 -14.11 3.40 10.44
CA ARG A 392 -15.47 3.93 10.59
C ARG A 392 -15.80 4.17 12.06
N LEU A 393 -15.64 3.15 12.91
CA LEU A 393 -15.92 3.26 14.35
C LEU A 393 -15.06 4.32 15.05
N TYR A 394 -13.79 4.45 14.65
CA TYR A 394 -12.88 5.48 15.14
C TYR A 394 -13.33 6.91 14.76
N HIS A 395 -13.74 7.13 13.52
CA HIS A 395 -14.19 8.45 13.05
C HIS A 395 -15.57 8.82 13.58
N ASP A 396 -16.51 7.88 13.67
CA ASP A 396 -17.85 8.09 14.23
C ASP A 396 -17.81 8.52 15.71
N ARG A 397 -16.82 8.03 16.46
CA ARG A 397 -16.55 8.45 17.85
C ARG A 397 -15.99 9.88 17.91
N LYS A 398 -14.97 10.16 17.09
CA LYS A 398 -14.33 11.50 17.03
C LYS A 398 -15.24 12.60 16.48
N GLN A 399 -16.08 12.25 15.51
CA GLN A 399 -17.01 13.16 14.87
C GLN A 399 -18.43 12.69 15.21
N LYS A 400 -19.02 13.27 16.26
CA LYS A 400 -20.42 13.06 16.67
C LYS A 400 -21.39 13.64 15.63
N SER A 401 -21.37 13.03 14.45
CA SER A 401 -22.10 13.36 13.23
C SER A 401 -23.37 12.53 13.16
N TRP A 402 -24.43 13.12 12.62
CA TRP A 402 -25.71 12.42 12.40
C TRP A 402 -25.61 11.31 11.33
N MET A 403 -24.54 11.31 10.54
CA MET A 403 -24.18 10.22 9.63
C MET A 403 -22.73 9.80 9.82
N SER A 404 -22.52 8.50 10.02
CA SER A 404 -21.21 7.82 10.06
C SER A 404 -20.45 8.02 8.75
N ARG A 405 -19.22 8.56 8.82
CA ARG A 405 -18.38 8.78 7.62
C ARG A 405 -16.90 8.97 7.96
N ILE A 406 -16.04 8.59 7.02
CA ILE A 406 -14.61 8.89 7.06
C ILE A 406 -14.35 10.15 6.24
N SER A 407 -14.11 11.29 6.89
CA SER A 407 -13.83 12.56 6.21
C SER A 407 -12.32 12.84 6.09
N ARG A 408 -11.90 13.47 4.99
CA ARG A 408 -10.57 14.08 4.83
C ARG A 408 -10.72 15.50 4.30
N ARG A 409 -9.78 16.38 4.66
CA ARG A 409 -9.62 17.71 4.07
C ARG A 409 -8.35 17.66 3.21
N TYR A 410 -8.45 18.24 2.01
CA TYR A 410 -7.36 18.43 1.06
C TYR A 410 -6.97 19.91 1.03
#